data_AF-A0A6J4CX09-F1
#
_entry.id   AF-A0A6J4CX09-F1
#
_cell.length_a   1.000
_cell.length_b   1.000
_cell.length_c   1.000
_cell.angle_alpha   90.00
_cell.angle_beta   90.00
_cell.angle_gamma   90.00
#
_symmetry.space_group_name_H-M   'P 1'
#
loop_
_entity.id
_entity.type
_entity.pdbx_description
1 polymer ?
#
loop_
_entity_poly.entity_id
_entity_poly.type
_entity_poly.pdbx_seq_one_letter_code
_entity_poly.pdbx_strand_id
1 'polypeptide(L)'
;MQINKGFKYRLFPTKEQKALLKHHFFIYNQAYNICLNLQQEQYNTNKTLEKSQKQWSSSSALDTKIKYHLKQRDLSFSSVVAQQSRINAQKALKSAFNPQR
;
A
#
# COMPACT_ATOMS: atom_id res chain seq x y z
N MET A 1 -24.54 -0.96 21.62
CA MET A 1 -23.68 -2.16 21.73
C MET A 1 -22.34 -1.72 22.31
N GLN A 2 -22.05 -2.03 23.58
CA GLN A 2 -20.73 -1.76 24.18
C GLN A 2 -19.75 -2.85 23.73
N ILE A 3 -18.80 -2.50 22.88
CA ILE A 3 -17.75 -3.43 22.43
C ILE A 3 -16.64 -3.41 23.48
N ASN A 4 -16.43 -4.55 24.15
CA ASN A 4 -15.45 -4.66 25.21
C ASN A 4 -14.06 -4.96 24.62
N LYS A 5 -13.12 -4.01 24.74
CA LYS A 5 -11.83 -4.03 24.02
C LYS A 5 -10.89 -5.16 24.45
N GLY A 6 -11.11 -5.79 25.60
CA GLY A 6 -10.29 -6.89 26.13
C GLY A 6 -10.71 -8.28 25.64
N PHE A 7 -11.84 -8.41 24.94
CA PHE A 7 -12.36 -9.72 24.53
C PHE A 7 -11.91 -10.09 23.10
N LYS A 8 -11.41 -11.31 22.91
CA LYS A 8 -11.01 -11.82 21.59
C LYS A 8 -12.24 -12.30 20.83
N TYR A 9 -12.80 -11.45 20.00
CA TYR A 9 -13.91 -11.81 19.12
C TYR A 9 -13.41 -12.67 17.95
N ARG A 10 -13.95 -13.89 17.81
CA ARG A 10 -13.74 -14.72 16.62
C ARG A 10 -14.78 -14.32 15.57
N LEU A 11 -14.32 -13.89 14.41
CA LEU A 11 -15.20 -13.62 13.28
C LEU A 11 -15.61 -14.95 12.63
N PHE A 12 -16.91 -15.12 12.39
CA PHE A 12 -17.46 -16.22 11.61
C PHE A 12 -18.10 -15.69 10.33
N PRO A 13 -17.30 -15.21 9.36
CA PRO A 13 -17.84 -14.59 8.16
C PRO A 13 -18.53 -15.62 7.28
N THR A 14 -19.61 -15.18 6.62
CA THR A 14 -20.28 -15.96 5.56
C THR A 14 -19.35 -16.16 4.36
N LYS A 15 -19.74 -17.03 3.42
CA LYS A 15 -18.95 -17.26 2.19
C LYS A 15 -18.72 -15.96 1.41
N GLU A 16 -19.74 -15.13 1.30
CA GLU A 16 -19.70 -13.83 0.61
C GLU A 16 -18.77 -12.84 1.33
N GLN A 17 -18.88 -12.74 2.66
CA GLN A 17 -17.99 -11.90 3.46
C GLN A 17 -16.52 -12.33 3.34
N LYS A 18 -16.26 -13.65 3.29
CA LYS A 18 -14.91 -14.18 3.04
C LYS A 18 -14.39 -13.78 1.65
N ALA A 19 -15.23 -13.84 0.63
CA ALA A 19 -14.85 -13.43 -0.72
C ALA A 19 -14.50 -11.94 -0.78
N LEU A 20 -15.33 -11.07 -0.17
CA LEU A 20 -15.07 -9.63 -0.06
C LEU A 20 -13.76 -9.34 0.67
N LEU A 21 -13.53 -9.98 1.82
CA LEU A 21 -12.29 -9.81 2.59
C LEU A 21 -11.06 -10.25 1.77
N LYS A 22 -11.12 -11.41 1.12
CA LYS A 22 -10.05 -11.89 0.25
C LYS A 22 -9.74 -10.91 -0.87
N HIS A 23 -10.78 -10.35 -1.50
CA HIS A 23 -10.61 -9.34 -2.54
C HIS A 23 -9.93 -8.08 -1.99
N HIS A 24 -10.37 -7.58 -0.83
CA HIS A 24 -9.72 -6.43 -0.18
C HIS A 24 -8.24 -6.69 0.15
N PHE A 25 -7.91 -7.87 0.67
CA PHE A 25 -6.52 -8.24 0.95
C PHE A 25 -5.69 -8.36 -0.33
N PHE A 26 -6.28 -8.92 -1.39
CA PHE A 26 -5.64 -8.99 -2.70
C PHE A 26 -5.31 -7.59 -3.24
N ILE A 27 -6.28 -6.67 -3.24
CA ILE A 27 -6.06 -5.28 -3.67
C ILE A 27 -4.99 -4.60 -2.82
N TYR A 28 -5.02 -4.77 -1.50
CA TYR A 28 -4.01 -4.22 -0.60
C TYR A 28 -2.61 -4.69 -1.00
N ASN A 29 -2.42 -5.99 -1.23
CA ASN A 29 -1.14 -6.58 -1.61
C ASN A 29 -0.69 -6.09 -2.99
N GLN A 30 -1.61 -6.01 -3.95
CA GLN A 30 -1.32 -5.48 -5.29
C GLN A 30 -0.83 -4.03 -5.21
N ALA A 31 -1.53 -3.17 -4.47
CA ALA A 31 -1.14 -1.78 -4.25
C ALA A 31 0.22 -1.66 -3.56
N TYR A 32 0.49 -2.54 -2.58
CA TYR A 32 1.75 -2.56 -1.82
C TYR A 32 2.93 -2.86 -2.75
N ASN A 33 2.79 -3.92 -3.56
CA ASN A 33 3.82 -4.35 -4.50
C ASN A 33 4.06 -3.30 -5.60
N ILE A 34 3.00 -2.67 -6.11
CA ILE A 34 3.14 -1.57 -7.08
C ILE A 34 3.90 -0.40 -6.44
N CYS A 35 3.59 -0.03 -5.20
CA CYS A 35 4.29 1.04 -4.48
C CYS A 35 5.79 0.73 -4.36
N LEU A 36 6.15 -0.49 -3.93
CA LEU A 36 7.54 -0.91 -3.83
C LEU A 36 8.26 -0.87 -5.18
N ASN A 37 7.61 -1.35 -6.24
CA ASN A 37 8.21 -1.35 -7.57
C ASN A 37 8.47 0.07 -8.09
N LEU A 38 7.49 0.98 -7.96
CA LEU A 38 7.64 2.39 -8.35
C LEU A 38 8.79 3.07 -7.59
N GLN A 39 8.94 2.76 -6.30
CA GLN A 39 10.02 3.30 -5.48
C GLN A 39 11.38 2.72 -5.86
N GLN A 40 11.43 1.43 -6.21
CA GLN A 40 12.64 0.77 -6.70
C GLN A 40 13.09 1.36 -8.04
N GLU A 41 12.17 1.55 -8.98
CA GLU A 41 12.42 2.23 -10.26
C GLU A 41 12.96 3.64 -10.03
N GLN A 42 12.30 4.41 -9.16
CA GLN A 42 12.73 5.76 -8.83
C GLN A 42 14.11 5.81 -8.17
N TYR A 43 14.40 4.87 -7.28
CA TYR A 43 15.73 4.72 -6.69
C TYR A 43 16.78 4.40 -7.76
N ASN A 44 16.49 3.46 -8.65
CA ASN A 44 17.40 3.05 -9.71
C ASN A 44 17.75 4.18 -10.68
N THR A 45 16.78 5.05 -10.98
CA THR A 45 17.01 6.27 -11.78
C THR A 45 17.81 7.31 -11.01
N ASN A 46 17.52 7.50 -9.71
CA ASN A 46 18.15 8.53 -8.90
C ASN A 46 19.53 8.15 -8.35
N LYS A 47 19.93 6.87 -8.38
CA LYS A 47 21.19 6.41 -7.74
C LYS A 47 22.44 7.01 -8.38
N THR A 48 22.40 7.28 -9.69
CA THR A 48 23.53 7.83 -10.46
C THR A 48 23.52 9.35 -10.54
N LEU A 49 22.39 9.99 -10.18
CA LEU A 49 22.22 11.44 -10.26
C LEU A 49 22.83 12.15 -9.06
N GLU A 50 23.33 13.36 -9.29
CA GLU A 50 23.73 14.26 -8.21
C GLU A 50 22.53 14.65 -7.33
N LYS A 51 22.80 15.00 -6.06
CA LYS A 51 21.76 15.24 -5.05
C LYS A 51 20.74 16.30 -5.47
N SER A 52 21.17 17.34 -6.19
CA SER A 52 20.32 18.42 -6.71
C SER A 52 19.35 17.97 -7.82
N GLN A 53 19.71 16.90 -8.54
CA GLN A 53 18.94 16.36 -9.68
C GLN A 53 18.03 15.20 -9.27
N LYS A 54 18.14 14.69 -8.04
CA LYS A 54 17.30 13.58 -7.55
C LYS A 54 15.85 14.05 -7.39
N GLN A 55 14.95 13.42 -8.13
CA GLN A 55 13.52 13.71 -8.06
C GLN A 55 12.80 12.57 -7.35
N TRP A 56 12.14 12.86 -6.23
CA TRP A 56 11.31 11.91 -5.48
C TRP A 56 9.83 12.20 -5.65
N SER A 57 9.01 11.17 -5.84
CA SER A 57 7.58 11.33 -6.09
C SER A 57 6.89 11.71 -4.79
N SER A 58 5.97 12.68 -4.85
CA SER A 58 5.11 12.98 -3.71
C SER A 58 4.17 11.81 -3.41
N SER A 59 3.67 11.74 -2.18
CA SER A 59 2.72 10.70 -1.77
C SER A 59 1.45 10.69 -2.65
N SER A 60 0.95 11.87 -3.02
CA SER A 60 -0.22 12.01 -3.89
C SER A 60 0.07 11.50 -5.31
N ALA A 61 1.26 11.79 -5.86
CA ALA A 61 1.66 11.30 -7.16
C ALA A 61 1.79 9.76 -7.19
N LEU A 62 2.35 9.17 -6.12
CA LEU A 62 2.39 7.71 -5.97
C LEU A 62 0.99 7.11 -5.88
N ASP A 63 0.09 7.70 -5.09
CA ASP A 63 -1.30 7.26 -4.97
C ASP A 63 -2.01 7.25 -6.34
N THR A 64 -1.83 8.31 -7.14
CA THR A 64 -2.39 8.39 -8.50
C THR A 64 -1.84 7.30 -9.41
N LYS A 65 -0.51 7.06 -9.39
CA LYS A 65 0.12 5.99 -10.18
C LYS A 65 -0.36 4.60 -9.76
N ILE A 66 -0.45 4.33 -8.46
CA ILE A 66 -0.95 3.05 -7.94
C ILE A 66 -2.38 2.81 -8.41
N LYS A 67 -3.27 3.81 -8.27
CA LYS A 67 -4.66 3.73 -8.73
C LYS A 67 -4.74 3.52 -10.23
N TYR A 68 -3.89 4.18 -11.01
CA TYR A 68 -3.79 3.97 -12.45
C TYR A 68 -3.45 2.51 -12.78
N HIS A 69 -2.39 1.94 -12.17
CA HIS A 69 -2.02 0.54 -12.40
C HIS A 69 -3.11 -0.46 -11.98
N LEU A 70 -3.83 -0.19 -10.88
CA LEU A 70 -4.95 -1.04 -10.46
C LEU A 70 -6.11 -0.99 -11.47
N LYS A 71 -6.43 0.19 -12.01
CA LYS A 71 -7.44 0.35 -13.06
C LYS A 71 -7.03 -0.33 -14.38
N GLN A 72 -5.76 -0.25 -14.76
CA GLN A 72 -5.24 -0.94 -15.95
C GLN A 72 -5.35 -2.47 -15.86
N ARG A 73 -5.41 -3.01 -14.63
CA ARG A 73 -5.63 -4.44 -14.38
C ARG A 73 -7.11 -4.81 -14.29
N ASP A 74 -8.01 -3.87 -14.59
CA ASP A 74 -9.47 -4.02 -14.47
C ASP A 74 -9.93 -4.50 -13.07
N LEU A 75 -9.23 -4.03 -12.03
CA LEU A 75 -9.55 -4.39 -10.66
C LEU A 75 -10.49 -3.36 -10.04
N SER A 76 -11.60 -3.82 -9.48
CA SER A 76 -12.43 -2.99 -8.60
C SER A 76 -11.74 -2.81 -7.24
N PHE A 77 -11.61 -1.56 -6.76
CA PHE A 77 -10.95 -1.29 -5.49
C PHE A 77 -11.53 -0.09 -4.75
N SER A 78 -11.39 -0.10 -3.43
CA SER A 78 -11.57 1.09 -2.60
C SER A 78 -10.31 1.94 -2.59
N SER A 79 -10.46 3.24 -2.86
CA SER A 79 -9.35 4.19 -2.81
C SER A 79 -8.66 4.25 -1.45
N VAL A 80 -9.41 4.05 -0.36
CA VAL A 80 -8.87 4.04 1.01
C VAL A 80 -7.93 2.87 1.23
N VAL A 81 -8.26 1.69 0.69
CA VAL A 81 -7.40 0.49 0.81
C VAL A 81 -6.08 0.69 0.06
N ALA A 82 -6.14 1.23 -1.16
CA ALA A 82 -4.93 1.54 -1.93
C ALA A 82 -4.04 2.58 -1.22
N GLN A 83 -4.65 3.64 -0.69
CA GLN A 83 -3.94 4.69 0.05
C GLN A 83 -3.30 4.14 1.34
N GLN A 84 -4.03 3.32 2.10
CA GLN A 84 -3.51 2.70 3.33
C GLN A 84 -2.34 1.76 3.04
N SER A 85 -2.42 1.03 1.92
CA SER A 85 -1.33 0.17 1.46
C SER A 85 -0.05 0.97 1.16
N ARG A 86 -0.16 2.11 0.45
CA ARG A 86 0.98 3.03 0.25
C ARG A 86 1.56 3.54 1.57
N ILE A 87 0.72 3.97 2.52
CA ILE A 87 1.18 4.46 3.83
C ILE A 87 2.01 3.38 4.53
N ASN A 88 1.52 2.15 4.53
CA ASN A 88 2.19 1.03 5.18
C ASN A 88 3.51 0.68 4.47
N ALA A 89 3.54 0.67 3.14
CA ALA A 89 4.77 0.44 2.36
C ALA A 89 5.83 1.51 2.64
N GLN A 90 5.44 2.79 2.64
CA GLN A 90 6.36 3.88 2.96
C GLN A 90 6.84 3.82 4.41
N LYS A 91 5.97 3.45 5.36
CA LYS A 91 6.35 3.28 6.76
C LYS A 91 7.37 2.15 6.91
N ALA A 92 7.12 1.00 6.28
CA ALA A 92 8.03 -0.13 6.29
C ALA A 92 9.41 0.23 5.72
N LEU A 93 9.45 0.94 4.59
CA LEU A 93 10.72 1.41 4.01
C LEU A 93 11.45 2.39 4.93
N LYS A 94 10.75 3.38 5.50
CA LYS A 94 11.35 4.32 6.46
C LYS A 94 11.95 3.58 7.66
N SER A 95 11.23 2.60 8.20
CA SER A 95 11.72 1.77 9.30
C SER A 95 12.90 0.87 8.90
N ALA A 96 12.94 0.38 7.66
CA ALA A 96 14.05 -0.43 7.16
C ALA A 96 15.35 0.38 7.00
N PHE A 97 15.26 1.64 6.56
CA PHE A 97 16.43 2.52 6.40
C PHE A 97 16.85 3.21 7.70
N ASN A 98 15.89 3.48 8.59
CA ASN A 98 16.15 4.05 9.91
C ASN A 98 15.55 3.14 10.98
N PRO A 99 16.18 1.97 11.27
CA PRO A 99 15.74 1.12 12.35
C PRO A 99 15.98 1.86 13.67
N GLN A 100 14.94 2.47 14.24
CA GLN A 100 14.98 2.87 15.63
C GLN A 100 15.09 1.58 16.47
N ARG A 101 16.28 1.36 17.04
CA ARG A 101 16.46 0.47 18.18
C ARG A 101 15.86 1.09 19.41
#